data_AF-A0A800GIX7-F1
#
_entry.id   AF-A0A800GIX7-F1
#
_cell.length_a   1.000
_cell.length_b   1.000
_cell.length_c   1.000
_cell.angle_alpha   90.00
_cell.angle_beta   90.00
_cell.angle_gamma   90.00
#
_symmetry.space_group_name_H-M   'P 1'
#
loop_
_entity.id
_entity.type
_entity.pdbx_description
1 polymer ?
#
loop_
_entity_poly.entity_id
_entity_poly.type
_entity_poly.pdbx_seq_one_letter_code
_entity_poly.pdbx_strand_id
1 'polypeptide(L)' 'MKIIKDKKIVDDNWSHLADDEVISQGDITVSLSRWKDEKSSLRDHAGKIGIRLA' A
#
# COMPACT_ATOMS: atom_id res chain seq x y z
N MET A 1 3.98 -12.03 -5.63
CA MET A 1 4.87 -12.41 -6.78
C MET A 1 6.33 -12.21 -6.37
N LYS A 2 7.34 -12.66 -7.13
CA LYS A 2 8.76 -12.37 -6.82
C LYS A 2 9.33 -11.36 -7.81
N ILE A 3 9.97 -10.32 -7.31
CA ILE A 3 10.60 -9.27 -8.13
C ILE A 3 12.08 -9.15 -7.77
N ILE A 4 12.89 -8.62 -8.69
CA ILE A 4 14.28 -8.26 -8.40
C ILE A 4 14.31 -6.79 -8.00
N LYS A 5 14.71 -6.52 -6.77
CA LYS A 5 14.91 -5.17 -6.22
C LYS A 5 16.28 -5.10 -5.56
N ASP A 6 17.07 -4.08 -5.88
CA ASP A 6 18.42 -3.91 -5.31
C ASP A 6 19.34 -5.13 -5.49
N LYS A 7 19.28 -5.77 -6.67
CA LYS A 7 19.97 -7.03 -7.00
C LYS A 7 19.59 -8.23 -6.10
N LYS A 8 18.49 -8.14 -5.34
CA LYS A 8 17.95 -9.20 -4.51
C LYS A 8 16.57 -9.62 -5.02
N ILE A 9 16.27 -10.91 -4.95
CA ILE A 9 14.92 -11.41 -5.19
C ILE A 9 14.11 -11.15 -3.93
N VAL A 10 13.06 -10.33 -4.02
CA VAL A 10 12.16 -10.01 -2.92
C VAL A 10 10.73 -10.40 -3.30
N ASP A 11 9.94 -10.79 -2.31
CA ASP A 11 8.51 -11.01 -2.51
C ASP A 11 7.79 -9.67 -2.65
N ASP A 12 7.18 -9.49 -3.82
CA ASP A 12 6.22 -8.45 -4.10
C ASP A 12 4.85 -8.86 -3.56
N ASN A 13 4.59 -8.38 -2.34
CA ASN A 13 3.34 -8.55 -1.62
C ASN A 13 2.49 -7.28 -1.64
N TRP A 14 2.81 -6.33 -2.52
CA TRP A 14 2.06 -5.08 -2.61
C TRP A 14 0.69 -5.34 -3.21
N SER A 15 -0.34 -4.89 -2.49
CA SER A 15 -1.73 -4.96 -2.94
C SER A 15 -2.24 -3.56 -3.26
N HIS A 16 -2.97 -3.44 -4.37
CA HIS A 16 -3.63 -2.20 -4.71
C HIS A 16 -4.98 -2.14 -3.99
N LEU A 17 -5.16 -1.11 -3.17
CA LEU A 17 -6.44 -0.84 -2.53
C LEU A 17 -7.18 0.23 -3.35
N ALA A 18 -8.36 -0.13 -3.86
CA ALA A 18 -9.29 0.83 -4.45
C ALA A 18 -9.90 1.75 -3.38
N ASP A 19 -10.60 2.82 -3.75
CA ASP A 19 -11.11 3.80 -2.77
C ASP A 19 -12.22 3.24 -1.84
N ASP A 20 -12.92 2.19 -2.27
CA ASP A 20 -14.01 1.55 -1.50
C ASP A 20 -13.61 0.24 -0.78
N GLU A 21 -12.35 -0.18 -0.88
CA GLU A 21 -11.91 -1.44 -0.26
C GLU A 21 -11.57 -1.31 1.22
N VAL A 22 -11.67 -2.41 1.97
CA VAL A 22 -11.23 -2.43 3.37
C VAL A 22 -9.71 -2.50 3.42
N ILE A 23 -9.09 -1.69 4.30
CA ILE A 23 -7.65 -1.70 4.54
C ILE A 23 -7.23 -3.12 4.94
N SER A 24 -6.54 -3.82 4.04
CA SER A 24 -6.06 -5.18 4.25
C SER A 24 -4.73 -5.17 4.99
N GLN A 25 -4.47 -6.21 5.79
CA GLN A 25 -3.19 -6.37 6.47
C GLN A 25 -2.09 -6.75 5.47
N GLY A 26 -1.08 -5.89 5.33
CA GLY A 26 0.02 -6.09 4.38
C GLY A 26 0.55 -4.79 3.79
N ASP A 27 1.46 -4.90 2.83
CA ASP A 27 1.95 -3.74 2.07
C ASP A 27 0.88 -3.33 1.05
N ILE A 28 0.35 -2.11 1.16
CA ILE A 28 -0.76 -1.64 0.33
C ILE A 28 -0.41 -0.35 -0.40
N THR A 29 -1.02 -0.15 -1.58
CA THR A 29 -0.98 1.12 -2.30
C THR A 29 -2.38 1.73 -2.36
N VAL A 30 -2.49 3.01 -2.01
CA VAL A 30 -3.75 3.76 -1.99
C VAL A 30 -3.62 5.04 -2.81
N SER A 31 -4.76 5.62 -3.21
CA SER A 31 -4.80 6.91 -3.89
C SER A 31 -4.41 8.05 -2.94
N LEU A 32 -3.95 9.19 -3.50
CA LEU A 32 -3.69 10.39 -2.71
C LEU A 32 -4.96 10.90 -2.01
N SER A 33 -6.10 10.82 -2.68
CA SER A 33 -7.40 11.24 -2.13
C SER A 33 -7.72 10.45 -0.87
N ARG A 34 -7.66 9.11 -0.96
CA ARG A 34 -7.90 8.24 0.18
C ARG A 34 -6.91 8.43 1.32
N TRP A 35 -5.63 8.65 1.02
CA TRP A 35 -4.64 8.98 2.04
C TRP A 35 -4.99 10.25 2.82
N LYS A 36 -5.59 11.26 2.18
CA LYS A 36 -6.01 12.48 2.87
C LYS A 36 -7.21 12.24 3.77
N ASP A 37 -8.18 11.45 3.31
CA ASP A 37 -9.43 11.21 4.03
C ASP A 37 -9.26 10.22 5.19
N GLU A 38 -8.53 9.13 4.97
CA GLU A 38 -8.33 8.04 5.93
C GLU A 38 -6.92 8.03 6.55
N LYS A 39 -6.26 9.19 6.57
CA LYS A 39 -4.87 9.34 7.03
C LYS A 39 -4.61 8.72 8.40
N SER A 40 -5.53 8.86 9.35
CA SER A 40 -5.37 8.32 10.70
C SER A 40 -5.33 6.80 10.69
N SER A 41 -6.33 6.17 10.05
CA SER A 41 -6.47 4.72 9.95
C SER A 41 -5.31 4.10 9.19
N LEU A 42 -4.85 4.78 8.14
CA LEU A 42 -3.69 4.37 7.35
C LEU A 42 -2.39 4.56 8.14
N ARG A 43 -2.27 5.57 8.99
CA ARG A 43 -1.06 5.78 9.80
C ARG A 43 -0.86 4.72 10.87
N ASP A 44 -1.95 4.17 11.40
CA ASP A 44 -1.93 3.06 12.36
C ASP A 44 -1.78 1.68 11.69
N HIS A 45 -1.67 1.65 10.36
CA HIS A 45 -1.48 0.42 9.61
C HIS A 45 -0.10 -0.19 9.89
N ALA A 46 -0.07 -1.48 10.19
CA ALA A 46 1.17 -2.19 10.53
C ALA A 46 2.09 -2.43 9.31
N GLY A 47 1.55 -2.37 8.09
CA GLY A 47 2.28 -2.59 6.84
C GLY A 47 2.82 -1.31 6.21
N LYS A 48 3.55 -1.45 5.09
CA LYS A 48 3.99 -0.30 4.31
C LYS A 48 2.83 0.23 3.46
N ILE A 49 2.75 1.55 3.38
CA ILE A 49 1.75 2.23 2.54
C ILE A 49 2.46 3.00 1.44
N GLY A 50 2.03 2.77 0.21
CA GLY A 50 2.42 3.51 -0.97
C GLY A 50 1.29 4.44 -1.39
N ILE A 51 1.63 5.69 -1.72
CA ILE A 51 0.65 6.65 -2.20
C ILE A 51 0.82 6.80 -3.71
N ARG A 52 -0.27 6.61 -4.44
CA ARG A 52 -0.31 6.81 -5.89
C ARG A 52 -0.69 8.27 -6.20
N LEU A 53 0.23 8.97 -6.85
CA LEU A 53 0.01 10.28 -7.45
C LEU A 53 -0.33 10.00 -8.93
N ALA A 54 -1.61 9.91 -9.26
CA ALA A 54 -2.08 9.79 -10.64
C ALA A 54 -2.16 11.18 -11.29
#